data_AF-A0A3D2SLI2-F1
#
_entry.id   AF-A0A3D2SLI2-F1
#
_cell.length_a   1.000
_cell.length_b   1.000
_cell.length_c   1.000
_cell.angle_alpha   90.00
_cell.angle_beta   90.00
_cell.angle_gamma   90.00
#
_symmetry.space_group_name_H-M   'P 1'
#
loop_
_entity.id
_entity.type
_entity.pdbx_description
1 polymer ?
#
loop_
_entity_poly.entity_id
_entity_poly.type
_entity_poly.pdbx_seq_one_letter_code
_entity_poly.pdbx_strand_id
1 'polypeptide(L)'
;MDTSVLPIIILLPLILGTTLVALLQRFSREATALGAIAVSLTCFGLLLTEAKQIFAGAAILQSWDWLPQLGLNLSFRLDALGLLFSLLITGIGTLIYIYAYYYLSPRNSLAKLYMLLMVFMTAMLGISLSNNLILLLVFWELTSISSFLLVGYWSHYEAAQRGSRMALTITGMGGLAMLGGFILIGQITGTYQIDQLVNMKEMIQSHALFVPALLLILLGAFTKSAQFPFHFWLPNAMAAPTPVSAYLHSATMVKAGIFLLARLAPIFIG
;
A
#
# COMPACT_ATOMS: atom_id res chain seq x y z
N MET A 1 -4.27 8.10 -27.94
CA MET A 1 -4.74 8.45 -26.59
C MET A 1 -3.95 7.58 -25.65
N ASP A 2 -2.94 8.13 -25.00
CA ASP A 2 -2.20 7.39 -23.97
C ASP A 2 -3.19 7.07 -22.86
N THR A 3 -3.60 5.81 -22.77
CA THR A 3 -4.53 5.37 -21.74
C THR A 3 -3.85 5.50 -20.40
N SER A 4 -4.46 6.25 -19.48
CA SER A 4 -3.97 6.46 -18.11
C SER A 4 -4.14 5.18 -17.28
N VAL A 5 -3.34 4.14 -17.57
CA VAL A 5 -3.49 2.80 -16.99
C VAL A 5 -3.19 2.79 -15.48
N LEU A 6 -2.25 3.60 -14.98
CA LEU A 6 -1.79 3.50 -13.59
C LEU A 6 -2.86 3.91 -12.56
N PRO A 7 -3.55 5.07 -12.69
CA PRO A 7 -4.66 5.41 -11.79
C PRO A 7 -5.78 4.39 -11.86
N ILE A 8 -6.07 3.83 -13.05
CA ILE A 8 -7.11 2.82 -13.22
C ILE A 8 -6.78 1.58 -12.39
N ILE A 9 -5.55 1.07 -12.43
CA ILE A 9 -5.13 -0.10 -11.64
C ILE A 9 -5.36 0.11 -10.14
N ILE A 10 -5.15 1.34 -9.63
CA ILE A 10 -5.29 1.68 -8.21
C ILE A 10 -6.77 1.87 -7.82
N LEU A 11 -7.54 2.58 -8.65
CA LEU A 11 -8.92 2.97 -8.37
C LEU A 11 -9.92 1.85 -8.68
N LEU A 12 -9.59 0.91 -9.56
CA LEU A 12 -10.44 -0.22 -9.92
C LEU A 12 -10.84 -1.07 -8.69
N PRO A 13 -9.92 -1.52 -7.81
CA PRO A 13 -10.32 -2.22 -6.59
C PRO A 13 -11.07 -1.31 -5.60
N LEU A 14 -10.75 -0.02 -5.55
CA LEU A 14 -11.39 0.93 -4.62
C LEU A 14 -12.84 1.19 -4.97
N ILE A 15 -13.11 1.58 -6.22
CA ILE A 15 -14.42 2.03 -6.68
C ILE A 15 -15.23 0.83 -7.15
N LEU A 16 -14.77 0.17 -8.22
CA LEU A 16 -15.49 -0.96 -8.79
C LEU A 16 -15.47 -2.16 -7.85
N GLY A 17 -14.32 -2.50 -7.25
CA GLY A 17 -14.22 -3.63 -6.33
C GLY A 17 -15.17 -3.52 -5.14
N THR A 18 -15.14 -2.40 -4.41
CA THR A 18 -16.01 -2.25 -3.22
C THR A 18 -17.49 -2.14 -3.58
N THR A 19 -17.85 -1.38 -4.63
CA THR A 19 -19.25 -1.22 -5.05
C THR A 19 -19.82 -2.52 -5.62
N LEU A 20 -19.06 -3.23 -6.47
CA LEU A 20 -19.46 -4.51 -7.04
C LEU A 20 -19.68 -5.54 -5.93
N VAL A 21 -18.76 -5.67 -4.97
CA VAL A 21 -18.91 -6.57 -3.82
C VAL A 21 -20.15 -6.20 -2.99
N ALA A 22 -20.39 -4.91 -2.76
CA ALA A 22 -21.55 -4.44 -2.00
C ALA A 22 -22.90 -4.66 -2.73
N LEU A 23 -22.90 -4.71 -4.06
CA LEU A 23 -24.09 -5.02 -4.86
C LEU A 23 -24.30 -6.53 -4.98
N LEU A 24 -23.23 -7.29 -5.27
CA LEU A 24 -23.29 -8.73 -5.49
C LEU A 24 -23.64 -9.54 -4.23
N GLN A 25 -23.39 -8.98 -3.04
CA GLN A 25 -23.82 -9.60 -1.77
C GLN A 25 -25.33 -9.82 -1.68
N ARG A 26 -26.13 -9.06 -2.45
CA ARG A 26 -27.60 -9.19 -2.50
C ARG A 26 -28.07 -10.40 -3.30
N PHE A 27 -27.21 -10.95 -4.16
CA PHE A 27 -27.54 -12.07 -5.05
C PHE A 27 -27.06 -13.39 -4.43
N SER A 28 -25.75 -13.54 -4.27
CA SER A 28 -25.18 -14.73 -3.64
C SER A 28 -23.76 -14.50 -3.15
N ARG A 29 -23.31 -15.42 -2.29
CA ARG A 29 -21.95 -15.42 -1.76
C ARG A 29 -20.92 -15.75 -2.85
N GLU A 30 -21.29 -16.63 -3.78
CA GLU A 30 -20.49 -17.01 -4.96
C GLU A 30 -20.29 -15.82 -5.89
N ALA A 31 -21.37 -15.08 -6.20
CA ALA A 31 -21.30 -13.89 -7.05
C ALA A 31 -20.36 -12.84 -6.44
N THR A 32 -20.44 -12.64 -5.12
CA THR A 32 -19.57 -11.74 -4.38
C THR A 32 -18.09 -12.13 -4.52
N ALA A 33 -17.78 -13.42 -4.44
CA ALA A 33 -16.42 -13.94 -4.63
C ALA A 33 -15.93 -13.81 -6.07
N LEU A 34 -16.74 -14.20 -7.05
CA LEU A 34 -16.40 -14.05 -8.46
C LEU A 34 -16.14 -12.60 -8.83
N GLY A 35 -16.94 -11.66 -8.33
CA GLY A 35 -16.73 -10.23 -8.53
C GLY A 35 -15.39 -9.75 -7.97
N ALA A 36 -15.07 -10.11 -6.72
CA ALA A 36 -13.80 -9.72 -6.11
C ALA A 36 -12.58 -10.33 -6.85
N ILE A 37 -12.67 -11.60 -7.23
CA ILE A 37 -11.63 -12.31 -7.99
C ILE A 37 -11.44 -11.67 -9.36
N ALA A 38 -12.53 -11.36 -10.07
CA ALA A 38 -12.47 -10.74 -11.40
C ALA A 38 -11.79 -9.37 -11.37
N VAL A 39 -12.11 -8.54 -10.36
CA VAL A 39 -11.49 -7.22 -10.15
C VAL A 39 -9.98 -7.37 -9.90
N SER A 40 -9.59 -8.28 -9.00
CA SER A 40 -8.18 -8.54 -8.68
C SER A 40 -7.39 -9.08 -9.89
N LEU A 41 -7.97 -10.02 -10.64
CA LEU A 41 -7.38 -10.56 -11.88
C LEU A 41 -7.27 -9.50 -12.97
N THR A 42 -8.24 -8.59 -13.06
CA THR A 42 -8.18 -7.48 -14.03
C THR A 42 -7.00 -6.57 -13.72
N CYS A 43 -6.79 -6.19 -12.44
CA CYS A 43 -5.58 -5.44 -12.05
C CYS A 43 -4.29 -6.20 -12.41
N PHE A 44 -4.23 -7.50 -12.13
CA PHE A 44 -3.07 -8.33 -12.47
C PHE A 44 -2.83 -8.37 -13.99
N GLY A 45 -3.88 -8.55 -14.79
CA GLY A 45 -3.82 -8.56 -16.25
C GLY A 45 -3.35 -7.22 -16.82
N LEU A 46 -3.86 -6.09 -16.31
CA LEU A 46 -3.42 -4.75 -16.70
C LEU A 46 -1.94 -4.50 -16.35
N LEU A 47 -1.42 -5.07 -15.27
CA LEU A 47 0.01 -4.96 -14.97
C LEU A 47 0.86 -5.79 -15.94
N LEU A 48 0.37 -6.94 -16.40
CA LEU A 48 1.06 -7.76 -17.38
C LEU A 48 1.13 -7.12 -18.76
N THR A 49 0.13 -6.30 -19.15
CA THR A 49 0.20 -5.57 -20.44
C THR A 49 1.34 -4.56 -20.46
N GLU A 50 1.67 -3.96 -19.31
CA GLU A 50 2.79 -3.01 -19.18
C GLU A 50 4.15 -3.70 -19.03
N ALA A 51 4.17 -4.99 -18.63
CA ALA A 51 5.40 -5.70 -18.26
C ALA A 51 6.46 -5.69 -19.37
N LYS A 52 6.07 -5.81 -20.65
CA LYS A 52 7.00 -5.79 -21.78
C LYS A 52 7.82 -4.50 -21.85
N GLN A 53 7.17 -3.35 -21.63
CA GLN A 53 7.86 -2.05 -21.67
C GLN A 53 8.82 -1.91 -20.48
N ILE A 54 8.40 -2.36 -19.30
CA ILE A 54 9.22 -2.30 -18.09
C ILE A 54 10.46 -3.22 -18.20
N PHE A 55 10.31 -4.42 -18.75
CA PHE A 55 11.45 -5.32 -18.98
C PHE A 55 12.41 -4.81 -20.06
N ALA A 56 11.96 -3.93 -20.95
CA ALA A 56 12.83 -3.22 -21.89
C ALA A 56 13.60 -2.06 -21.24
N GLY A 57 13.44 -1.83 -19.93
CA GLY A 57 14.12 -0.79 -19.16
C GLY A 57 13.37 0.55 -19.09
N ALA A 58 12.14 0.63 -19.61
CA ALA A 58 11.33 1.84 -19.51
C ALA A 58 10.72 2.00 -18.11
N ALA A 59 10.43 3.25 -17.74
CA ALA A 59 9.57 3.58 -16.61
C ALA A 59 8.38 4.40 -17.13
N ILE A 60 7.16 3.98 -16.79
CA ILE A 60 5.94 4.69 -17.18
C ILE A 60 5.64 5.72 -16.09
N LEU A 61 5.58 7.00 -16.47
CA LEU A 61 5.28 8.12 -15.59
C LEU A 61 3.96 8.77 -16.02
N GLN A 62 3.07 8.99 -15.07
CA GLN A 62 1.79 9.66 -15.30
C GLN A 62 1.51 10.62 -14.15
N SER A 63 1.31 11.91 -14.44
CA SER A 63 1.15 12.93 -13.40
C SER A 63 0.03 13.90 -13.74
N TRP A 64 -0.73 14.28 -12.71
CA TRP A 64 -1.75 15.34 -12.75
C TRP A 64 -1.58 16.28 -11.56
N ASP A 65 -1.72 17.57 -11.79
CA ASP A 65 -1.71 18.57 -10.72
C ASP A 65 -2.99 18.45 -9.89
N TRP A 66 -2.84 18.35 -8.57
CA TRP A 66 -3.97 18.29 -7.64
C TRP A 66 -3.94 19.45 -6.65
N LEU A 67 -2.90 19.52 -5.82
CA LEU A 67 -2.63 20.61 -4.89
C LEU A 67 -1.16 21.05 -5.04
N PRO A 68 -0.80 21.67 -6.18
CA PRO A 68 0.60 22.01 -6.50
C PRO A 68 1.23 22.98 -5.50
N GLN A 69 0.43 23.82 -4.83
CA GLN A 69 0.89 24.73 -3.77
C GLN A 69 1.46 23.99 -2.55
N LEU A 70 1.01 22.76 -2.32
CA LEU A 70 1.52 21.87 -1.25
C LEU A 70 2.54 20.86 -1.79
N GLY A 71 2.92 20.95 -3.06
CA GLY A 71 3.73 19.96 -3.76
C GLY A 71 3.07 18.58 -3.90
N LEU A 72 1.75 18.52 -3.76
CA LEU A 72 0.95 17.30 -3.83
C LEU A 72 0.35 17.15 -5.23
N ASN A 73 0.98 16.32 -6.05
CA ASN A 73 0.46 15.94 -7.37
C ASN A 73 0.08 14.47 -7.37
N LEU A 74 -0.94 14.12 -8.15
CA LEU A 74 -1.30 12.75 -8.44
C LEU A 74 -0.29 12.17 -9.44
N SER A 75 0.88 11.82 -8.92
CA SER A 75 2.03 11.36 -9.71
C SER A 75 2.27 9.88 -9.47
N PHE A 76 2.21 9.10 -10.54
CA PHE A 76 2.36 7.65 -10.55
C PHE A 76 3.52 7.23 -11.44
N ARG A 77 4.21 6.18 -11.00
CA ARG A 77 5.37 5.58 -11.65
C ARG A 77 5.25 4.07 -11.61
N LEU A 78 5.40 3.45 -12.78
CA LEU A 78 5.60 2.01 -12.90
C LEU A 78 7.00 1.76 -13.47
N ASP A 79 7.87 1.19 -12.64
CA ASP A 79 9.18 0.67 -13.00
C ASP A 79 9.33 -0.78 -12.52
N ALA A 80 10.50 -1.40 -12.70
CA ALA A 80 10.70 -2.82 -12.37
C ALA A 80 10.34 -3.16 -10.91
N LEU A 81 10.70 -2.28 -9.96
CA LEU A 81 10.36 -2.46 -8.54
C LEU A 81 8.86 -2.33 -8.31
N GLY A 82 8.22 -1.30 -8.88
CA GLY A 82 6.76 -1.10 -8.79
C GLY A 82 5.99 -2.25 -9.43
N LEU A 83 6.44 -2.78 -10.57
CA LEU A 83 5.82 -3.90 -11.25
C LEU A 83 5.89 -5.18 -10.41
N LEU A 84 7.08 -5.51 -9.89
CA LEU A 84 7.27 -6.69 -9.03
C LEU A 84 6.30 -6.68 -7.85
N PHE A 85 6.25 -5.58 -7.12
CA PHE A 85 5.37 -5.47 -5.96
C PHE A 85 3.89 -5.46 -6.35
N SER A 86 3.51 -4.77 -7.42
CA SER A 86 2.11 -4.72 -7.87
C SER A 86 1.61 -6.09 -8.33
N LEU A 87 2.44 -6.87 -9.01
CA LEU A 87 2.14 -8.26 -9.38
C LEU A 87 2.02 -9.17 -8.16
N LEU A 88 2.89 -9.01 -7.15
CA LEU A 88 2.76 -9.75 -5.88
C LEU A 88 1.47 -9.40 -5.14
N ILE A 89 1.13 -8.11 -5.06
CA ILE A 89 -0.09 -7.62 -4.39
C ILE A 89 -1.33 -8.21 -5.07
N THR A 90 -1.45 -8.07 -6.39
CA THR A 90 -2.64 -8.53 -7.14
C THR A 90 -2.67 -10.06 -7.32
N GLY A 91 -1.52 -10.69 -7.54
CA GLY A 91 -1.41 -12.14 -7.68
C GLY A 91 -1.75 -12.88 -6.39
N ILE A 92 -1.07 -12.56 -5.28
CA ILE A 92 -1.39 -13.15 -3.98
C ILE A 92 -2.78 -12.71 -3.52
N GLY A 93 -3.17 -11.46 -3.76
CA GLY A 93 -4.51 -10.96 -3.44
C GLY A 93 -5.61 -11.80 -4.08
N THR A 94 -5.46 -12.19 -5.35
CA THR A 94 -6.39 -13.08 -6.06
C THR A 94 -6.53 -14.43 -5.35
N LEU A 95 -5.40 -15.06 -4.99
CA LEU A 95 -5.39 -16.32 -4.26
C LEU A 95 -6.05 -16.19 -2.87
N ILE A 96 -5.85 -15.06 -2.21
CA ILE A 96 -6.48 -14.76 -0.92
C ILE A 96 -7.98 -14.60 -1.05
N TYR A 97 -8.50 -13.95 -2.10
CA TYR A 97 -9.94 -13.87 -2.34
C TYR A 97 -10.56 -15.26 -2.50
N ILE A 98 -9.93 -16.13 -3.30
CA ILE A 98 -10.35 -17.54 -3.47
C ILE A 98 -10.33 -18.27 -2.12
N TYR A 99 -9.20 -18.21 -1.41
CA TYR A 99 -9.03 -18.89 -0.13
C TYR A 99 -10.03 -18.42 0.93
N ALA A 100 -10.27 -17.11 1.02
CA ALA A 100 -11.20 -16.52 1.98
C ALA A 100 -12.66 -16.97 1.77
N TYR A 101 -13.08 -17.26 0.53
CA TYR A 101 -14.41 -17.79 0.24
C TYR A 101 -14.64 -19.12 0.96
N TYR A 102 -13.68 -20.05 0.85
CA TYR A 102 -13.71 -21.37 1.46
C TYR A 102 -13.42 -21.37 2.96
N TYR A 103 -12.56 -20.45 3.42
CA TYR A 103 -12.18 -20.35 4.83
C TYR A 103 -13.30 -19.80 5.71
N LEU A 104 -13.96 -18.72 5.26
CA LEU A 104 -14.86 -17.97 6.12
C LEU A 104 -16.20 -18.71 6.29
N SER A 105 -16.70 -18.86 7.52
CA SER A 105 -18.02 -19.46 7.75
C SER A 105 -19.16 -18.69 7.03
N PRO A 106 -20.23 -19.37 6.57
CA PRO A 106 -21.46 -18.72 6.06
C PRO A 106 -22.08 -17.70 7.01
N ARG A 107 -21.86 -17.84 8.33
CA ARG A 107 -22.39 -16.93 9.36
C ARG A 107 -21.68 -15.56 9.39
N ASN A 108 -20.49 -15.47 8.82
CA ASN A 108 -19.70 -14.24 8.79
C ASN A 108 -19.85 -13.53 7.44
N SER A 109 -19.83 -12.20 7.45
CA SER A 109 -19.99 -11.40 6.23
C SER A 109 -18.74 -11.45 5.35
N LEU A 110 -18.82 -12.20 4.25
CA LEU A 110 -17.77 -12.26 3.22
C LEU A 110 -17.61 -10.92 2.51
N ALA A 111 -18.71 -10.23 2.23
CA ALA A 111 -18.70 -8.92 1.58
C ALA A 111 -17.93 -7.87 2.40
N LYS A 112 -18.13 -7.85 3.73
CA LYS A 112 -17.35 -6.98 4.63
C LYS A 112 -15.86 -7.26 4.52
N LEU A 113 -15.45 -8.54 4.53
CA LEU A 113 -14.05 -8.92 4.43
C LEU A 113 -13.46 -8.48 3.07
N TYR A 114 -14.17 -8.74 1.97
CA TYR A 114 -13.71 -8.39 0.63
C TYR A 114 -13.64 -6.89 0.38
N MET A 115 -14.60 -6.10 0.85
CA MET A 115 -14.51 -4.64 0.74
C MET A 115 -13.26 -4.10 1.46
N LEU A 116 -12.96 -4.62 2.66
CA LEU A 116 -11.76 -4.20 3.39
C LEU A 116 -10.46 -4.66 2.71
N LEU A 117 -10.43 -5.88 2.17
CA LEU A 117 -9.30 -6.38 1.38
C LEU A 117 -9.08 -5.58 0.09
N MET A 118 -10.16 -5.10 -0.55
CA MET A 118 -10.10 -4.25 -1.73
C MET A 118 -9.51 -2.87 -1.41
N VAL A 119 -9.96 -2.23 -0.33
CA VAL A 119 -9.36 -0.97 0.15
C VAL A 119 -7.88 -1.17 0.47
N PHE A 120 -7.53 -2.28 1.12
CA PHE A 120 -6.15 -2.60 1.43
C PHE A 120 -5.31 -2.86 0.17
N MET A 121 -5.85 -3.57 -0.84
CA MET A 121 -5.20 -3.77 -2.13
C MET A 121 -4.94 -2.45 -2.85
N THR A 122 -5.93 -1.55 -2.90
CA THR A 122 -5.76 -0.18 -3.42
C THR A 122 -4.62 0.54 -2.71
N ALA A 123 -4.59 0.48 -1.37
CA ALA A 123 -3.56 1.17 -0.60
C ALA A 123 -2.15 0.63 -0.91
N MET A 124 -1.99 -0.69 -0.99
CA MET A 124 -0.70 -1.31 -1.33
C MET A 124 -0.27 -1.03 -2.78
N LEU A 125 -1.21 -1.05 -3.74
CA LEU A 125 -0.92 -0.65 -5.13
C LEU A 125 -0.54 0.82 -5.20
N GLY A 126 -1.24 1.68 -4.45
CA GLY A 126 -0.92 3.10 -4.34
C GLY A 126 0.49 3.35 -3.81
N ILE A 127 0.93 2.65 -2.77
CA ILE A 127 2.33 2.72 -2.30
C ILE A 127 3.30 2.31 -3.41
N SER A 128 3.02 1.18 -4.07
CA SER A 128 3.90 0.60 -5.09
C SER A 128 4.09 1.49 -6.33
N LEU A 129 3.02 2.19 -6.71
CA LEU A 129 2.94 2.98 -7.93
C LEU A 129 3.07 4.49 -7.69
N SER A 130 3.24 4.95 -6.46
CA SER A 130 3.39 6.39 -6.18
C SER A 130 4.75 6.91 -6.61
N ASN A 131 4.75 8.06 -7.27
CA ASN A 131 5.95 8.84 -7.60
C ASN A 131 6.06 10.14 -6.79
N ASN A 132 5.14 10.40 -5.86
CA ASN A 132 5.18 11.55 -4.97
C ASN A 132 5.20 11.07 -3.51
N LEU A 133 6.09 11.62 -2.67
CA LEU A 133 6.26 11.21 -1.27
C LEU A 133 5.00 11.42 -0.43
N ILE A 134 4.29 12.54 -0.62
CA ILE A 134 3.07 12.83 0.15
C ILE A 134 1.92 11.93 -0.31
N LEU A 135 1.81 11.67 -1.61
CA LEU A 135 0.83 10.70 -2.13
C LEU A 135 1.12 9.28 -1.61
N LEU A 136 2.39 8.88 -1.59
CA LEU A 136 2.82 7.61 -1.00
C LEU A 136 2.39 7.53 0.47
N LEU A 137 2.56 8.60 1.24
CA LEU A 137 2.12 8.66 2.63
C LEU A 137 0.59 8.53 2.78
N VAL A 138 -0.20 9.15 1.89
CA VAL A 138 -1.67 8.99 1.91
C VAL A 138 -2.05 7.51 1.77
N PHE A 139 -1.43 6.81 0.82
CA PHE A 139 -1.63 5.36 0.68
C PHE A 139 -1.05 4.57 1.85
N TRP A 140 0.06 5.03 2.43
CA TRP A 140 0.65 4.45 3.63
C TRP A 140 -0.31 4.47 4.81
N GLU A 141 -0.98 5.59 5.07
CA GLU A 141 -1.98 5.66 6.14
C GLU A 141 -3.26 4.90 5.78
N LEU A 142 -3.65 4.86 4.50
CA LEU A 142 -4.76 4.01 4.07
C LEU A 142 -4.48 2.53 4.35
N THR A 143 -3.23 2.06 4.24
CA THR A 143 -2.87 0.70 4.69
C THR A 143 -2.96 0.55 6.21
N SER A 144 -2.59 1.57 7.01
CA SER A 144 -2.74 1.55 8.48
C SER A 144 -4.21 1.40 8.88
N ILE A 145 -5.09 2.21 8.27
CA ILE A 145 -6.53 2.21 8.58
C ILE A 145 -7.19 0.91 8.11
N SER A 146 -6.92 0.47 6.88
CA SER A 146 -7.52 -0.76 6.37
C SER A 146 -7.03 -2.01 7.12
N SER A 147 -5.74 -2.07 7.50
CA SER A 147 -5.22 -3.16 8.33
C SER A 147 -5.82 -3.17 9.74
N PHE A 148 -6.01 -2.00 10.37
CA PHE A 148 -6.73 -1.88 11.63
C PHE A 148 -8.13 -2.51 11.57
N LEU A 149 -8.89 -2.18 10.52
CA LEU A 149 -10.25 -2.72 10.32
C LEU A 149 -10.24 -4.23 10.03
N LEU A 150 -9.23 -4.72 9.31
CA LEU A 150 -9.07 -6.13 8.97
C LEU A 150 -8.64 -6.98 10.19
N VAL A 151 -7.71 -6.50 11.00
CA VAL A 151 -7.30 -7.17 12.26
C VAL A 151 -8.47 -7.16 13.25
N GLY A 152 -9.22 -6.06 13.31
CA GLY A 152 -10.42 -5.92 14.12
C GLY A 152 -11.68 -6.57 13.51
N TYR A 153 -11.56 -7.44 12.50
CA TYR A 153 -12.73 -8.00 11.79
C TYR A 153 -13.71 -8.69 12.74
N TRP A 154 -13.19 -9.52 13.65
CA TRP A 154 -13.97 -10.12 14.73
C TRP A 154 -13.97 -9.23 15.98
N SER A 155 -14.63 -8.09 15.88
CA SER A 155 -14.67 -7.05 16.92
C SER A 155 -15.22 -7.51 18.27
N HIS A 156 -15.89 -8.66 18.34
CA HIS A 156 -16.39 -9.23 19.61
C HIS A 156 -15.28 -9.81 20.49
N TYR A 157 -14.11 -10.15 19.93
CA TYR A 157 -12.99 -10.66 20.73
C TYR A 157 -12.10 -9.52 21.20
N GLU A 158 -11.88 -9.44 22.51
CA GLU A 158 -10.99 -8.44 23.11
C GLU A 158 -9.56 -8.50 22.57
N ALA A 159 -9.07 -9.70 22.23
CA ALA A 159 -7.77 -9.89 21.61
C ALA A 159 -7.67 -9.17 20.25
N ALA A 160 -8.68 -9.31 19.39
CA ALA A 160 -8.73 -8.66 18.08
C ALA A 160 -8.78 -7.13 18.22
N GLN A 161 -9.55 -6.63 19.18
CA GLN A 161 -9.63 -5.19 19.46
C GLN A 161 -8.32 -4.60 19.99
N ARG A 162 -7.65 -5.29 20.93
CA ARG A 162 -6.37 -4.84 21.49
C ARG A 162 -5.27 -4.90 20.43
N GLY A 163 -5.21 -6.01 19.67
CA GLY A 163 -4.26 -6.20 18.58
C GLY A 163 -4.40 -5.15 17.49
N SER A 164 -5.62 -4.85 17.04
CA SER A 164 -5.85 -3.84 16.01
C SER A 164 -5.44 -2.45 16.47
N ARG A 165 -5.88 -2.01 17.66
CA ARG A 165 -5.51 -0.69 18.21
C ARG A 165 -4.00 -0.55 18.36
N MET A 166 -3.33 -1.55 18.90
CA MET A 166 -1.87 -1.51 19.05
C MET A 166 -1.17 -1.44 17.70
N ALA A 167 -1.58 -2.24 16.71
CA ALA A 167 -1.02 -2.19 15.36
C ALA A 167 -1.20 -0.80 14.74
N LEU A 168 -2.39 -0.20 14.86
CA LEU A 168 -2.65 1.15 14.37
C LEU A 168 -1.78 2.19 15.08
N THR A 169 -1.65 2.12 16.40
CA THR A 169 -0.85 3.08 17.17
C THR A 169 0.61 3.02 16.75
N ILE A 170 1.22 1.82 16.70
CA ILE A 170 2.64 1.71 16.35
C ILE A 170 2.91 2.10 14.90
N THR A 171 2.11 1.58 13.97
CA THR A 171 2.33 1.85 12.53
C THR A 171 1.93 3.26 12.13
N GLY A 172 0.88 3.83 12.75
CA GLY A 172 0.46 5.21 12.55
C GLY A 172 1.43 6.23 13.15
N MET A 173 1.97 6.00 14.35
CA MET A 173 3.03 6.86 14.89
C MET A 173 4.28 6.85 14.01
N GLY A 174 4.66 5.68 13.49
CA GLY A 174 5.76 5.59 12.52
C GLY A 174 5.46 6.32 11.20
N GLY A 175 4.22 6.23 10.69
CA GLY A 175 3.79 6.99 9.53
C GLY A 175 3.82 8.51 9.74
N LEU A 176 3.44 8.99 10.92
CA LEU A 176 3.58 10.40 11.31
C LEU A 176 5.05 10.84 11.41
N ALA A 177 5.92 9.99 11.96
CA ALA A 177 7.36 10.27 11.96
C ALA A 177 7.88 10.39 10.51
N MET A 178 7.50 9.44 9.64
CA MET A 178 7.86 9.44 8.23
C MET A 178 7.37 10.69 7.49
N LEU A 179 6.16 11.18 7.78
CA LEU A 179 5.68 12.46 7.27
C LEU A 179 6.64 13.60 7.61
N GLY A 180 7.10 13.66 8.86
CA GLY A 180 8.12 14.63 9.28
C GLY A 180 9.38 14.53 8.42
N GLY A 181 9.86 13.31 8.16
CA GLY A 181 11.01 13.10 7.28
C GLY A 181 10.76 13.54 5.83
N PHE A 182 9.59 13.26 5.27
CA PHE A 182 9.22 13.73 3.93
C PHE A 182 9.13 15.25 3.86
N ILE A 183 8.53 15.91 4.86
CA ILE A 183 8.48 17.38 4.94
C ILE A 183 9.89 17.97 4.95
N LEU A 184 10.83 17.41 5.73
CA LEU A 184 12.21 17.87 5.74
C LEU A 184 12.88 17.71 4.36
N ILE A 185 12.67 16.59 3.67
CA ILE A 185 13.15 16.42 2.28
C ILE A 185 12.57 17.50 1.36
N GLY A 186 11.26 17.75 1.45
CA GLY A 186 10.60 18.81 0.67
C GLY A 186 11.12 20.22 0.98
N GLN A 187 11.52 20.50 2.22
CA GLN A 187 12.16 21.77 2.59
C GLN A 187 13.56 21.91 1.99
N ILE A 188 14.31 20.81 1.84
CA ILE A 188 15.65 20.81 1.25
C ILE A 188 15.57 21.02 -0.27
N THR A 189 14.67 20.31 -0.94
CA THR A 189 14.65 20.21 -2.41
C THR A 189 13.59 21.06 -3.09
N GLY A 190 12.57 21.51 -2.36
CA GLY A 190 11.40 22.20 -2.92
C GLY A 190 10.45 21.30 -3.71
N THR A 191 10.66 19.97 -3.72
CA THR A 191 9.82 19.01 -4.45
C THR A 191 9.61 17.72 -3.65
N TYR A 192 8.48 17.06 -3.90
CA TYR A 192 8.16 15.74 -3.34
C TYR A 192 8.15 14.64 -4.41
N GLN A 193 8.56 14.95 -5.66
CA GLN A 193 8.60 13.99 -6.77
C GLN A 193 9.82 13.08 -6.67
N ILE A 194 9.61 11.77 -6.51
CA ILE A 194 10.67 10.79 -6.21
C ILE A 194 11.70 10.71 -7.34
N ASP A 195 11.26 10.72 -8.60
CA ASP A 195 12.14 10.73 -9.77
C ASP A 195 13.03 11.97 -9.85
N GLN A 196 12.55 13.12 -9.39
CA GLN A 196 13.35 14.35 -9.30
C GLN A 196 14.35 14.27 -8.14
N LEU A 197 13.93 13.77 -6.98
CA LEU A 197 14.77 13.65 -5.78
C LEU A 197 16.01 12.79 -6.02
N VAL A 198 15.93 11.75 -6.87
CA VAL A 198 17.09 10.91 -7.24
C VAL A 198 18.22 11.74 -7.86
N ASN A 199 17.89 12.79 -8.61
CA ASN A 199 18.89 13.68 -9.23
C ASN A 199 19.41 14.76 -8.27
N MET A 200 18.85 14.86 -7.06
CA MET A 200 19.20 15.87 -6.06
C MET A 200 19.97 15.25 -4.87
N LYS A 201 20.55 14.05 -5.04
CA LYS A 201 21.20 13.30 -3.95
C LYS A 201 22.26 14.11 -3.21
N GLU A 202 23.14 14.83 -3.93
CA GLU A 202 24.26 15.56 -3.32
C GLU A 202 23.75 16.74 -2.46
N MET A 203 22.71 17.42 -2.95
CA MET A 203 22.02 18.48 -2.21
C MET A 203 21.38 17.94 -0.93
N ILE A 204 20.72 16.77 -1.02
CA ILE A 204 20.06 16.15 0.13
C ILE A 204 21.09 15.70 1.16
N GLN A 205 22.11 14.95 0.75
CA GLN A 205 23.09 14.33 1.65
C GLN A 205 24.02 15.35 2.32
N SER A 206 24.32 16.47 1.66
CA SER A 206 25.15 17.54 2.24
C SER A 206 24.40 18.48 3.19
N HIS A 207 23.06 18.41 3.22
CA HIS A 207 22.24 19.32 4.03
C HIS A 207 22.21 18.90 5.50
N ALA A 208 22.23 19.88 6.42
CA ALA A 208 22.23 19.64 7.87
C ALA A 208 21.01 18.84 8.38
N LEU A 209 19.88 18.93 7.67
CA LEU A 209 18.62 18.22 8.00
C LEU A 209 18.56 16.79 7.43
N PHE A 210 19.59 16.32 6.71
CA PHE A 210 19.62 14.99 6.11
C PHE A 210 19.42 13.87 7.14
N VAL A 211 20.25 13.87 8.20
CA VAL A 211 20.23 12.81 9.21
C VAL A 211 18.89 12.74 9.95
N PRO A 212 18.32 13.87 10.43
CA PRO A 212 16.96 13.87 10.98
C PRO A 212 15.91 13.33 10.00
N ALA A 213 15.95 13.77 8.73
CA ALA A 213 15.00 13.30 7.72
C ALA A 213 15.09 11.79 7.48
N LEU A 214 16.32 11.27 7.35
CA LEU A 214 16.60 9.85 7.17
C LEU A 214 16.08 9.04 8.37
N LEU A 215 16.40 9.44 9.60
CA LEU A 215 15.96 8.72 10.81
C LEU A 215 14.44 8.68 10.93
N LEU A 216 13.76 9.79 10.62
CA LEU A 216 12.30 9.86 10.62
C LEU A 216 11.66 8.92 9.58
N ILE A 217 12.23 8.84 8.37
CA ILE A 217 11.78 7.91 7.32
C ILE A 217 12.05 6.45 7.73
N LEU A 218 13.23 6.17 8.31
CA LEU A 218 13.57 4.84 8.81
C LEU A 218 12.62 4.39 9.93
N LEU A 219 12.24 5.28 10.85
CA LEU A 219 11.25 4.97 11.89
C LEU A 219 9.91 4.52 11.29
N GLY A 220 9.43 5.19 10.24
CA GLY A 220 8.24 4.76 9.51
C GLY A 220 8.40 3.39 8.86
N ALA A 221 9.50 3.19 8.12
CA ALA A 221 9.77 1.91 7.46
C ALA A 221 9.88 0.74 8.46
N PHE A 222 10.55 0.96 9.59
CA PHE A 222 10.81 -0.05 10.62
C PHE A 222 9.58 -0.42 11.42
N THR A 223 8.76 0.55 11.79
CA THR A 223 7.47 0.27 12.47
C THR A 223 6.55 -0.57 11.59
N LYS A 224 6.37 -0.22 10.31
CA LYS A 224 5.50 -0.97 9.38
C LYS A 224 6.04 -2.35 9.00
N SER A 225 7.36 -2.50 8.96
CA SER A 225 8.03 -3.79 8.66
C SER A 225 8.32 -4.61 9.91
N ALA A 226 7.74 -4.26 11.06
CA ALA A 226 7.88 -4.96 12.33
C ALA A 226 9.35 -5.24 12.73
N GLN A 227 10.24 -4.26 12.52
CA GLN A 227 11.65 -4.37 12.90
C GLN A 227 11.83 -4.13 14.40
N PHE A 228 12.98 -4.52 14.96
CA PHE A 228 13.31 -4.18 16.35
C PHE A 228 13.45 -2.66 16.52
N PRO A 229 12.91 -2.05 17.60
CA PRO A 229 12.17 -2.63 18.73
C PRO A 229 10.63 -2.70 18.53
N PHE A 230 10.12 -2.34 17.35
CA PHE A 230 8.69 -2.20 17.05
C PHE A 230 7.98 -3.48 16.59
N HIS A 231 8.58 -4.67 16.73
CA HIS A 231 8.06 -5.92 16.17
C HIS A 231 6.79 -6.47 16.88
N PHE A 232 6.53 -6.05 18.12
CA PHE A 232 5.53 -6.65 19.01
C PHE A 232 4.07 -6.49 18.56
N TRP A 233 3.77 -5.52 17.68
CA TRP A 233 2.41 -5.40 17.14
C TRP A 233 2.05 -6.57 16.22
N LEU A 234 3.05 -7.16 15.52
CA LEU A 234 2.82 -8.18 14.51
C LEU A 234 2.29 -9.50 15.12
N PRO A 235 2.87 -10.07 16.19
CA PRO A 235 2.30 -11.24 16.86
C PRO A 235 0.88 -11.01 17.38
N ASN A 236 0.60 -9.81 17.90
CA ASN A 236 -0.73 -9.46 18.42
C ASN A 236 -1.77 -9.21 17.32
N ALA A 237 -1.33 -8.85 16.11
CA ALA A 237 -2.20 -8.73 14.95
C ALA A 237 -2.67 -10.09 14.40
N MET A 238 -2.08 -11.21 14.85
CA MET A 238 -2.49 -12.58 14.45
C MET A 238 -3.87 -13.00 14.94
N ALA A 239 -4.56 -12.16 15.72
CA ALA A 239 -5.98 -12.31 16.02
C ALA A 239 -6.89 -12.10 14.80
N ALA A 240 -6.35 -11.61 13.68
CA ALA A 240 -7.06 -11.47 12.42
C ALA A 240 -7.45 -12.83 11.81
N PRO A 241 -8.44 -12.87 10.90
CA PRO A 241 -8.73 -14.08 10.11
C PRO A 241 -7.50 -14.54 9.31
N THR A 242 -7.28 -15.85 9.19
CA THR A 242 -6.11 -16.41 8.47
C THR A 242 -5.88 -15.83 7.06
N PRO A 243 -6.92 -15.60 6.21
CA PRO A 243 -6.71 -14.93 4.92
C PRO A 243 -6.13 -13.52 5.04
N VAL A 244 -6.51 -12.77 6.09
CA VAL A 244 -5.97 -11.45 6.38
C VAL A 244 -4.50 -11.57 6.76
N SER A 245 -4.17 -12.45 7.70
CA SER A 245 -2.78 -12.66 8.13
C SER A 245 -1.88 -13.09 6.98
N ALA A 246 -2.36 -14.02 6.14
CA ALA A 246 -1.63 -14.45 4.96
C ALA A 246 -1.36 -13.30 3.98
N TYR A 247 -2.34 -12.41 3.75
CA TYR A 247 -2.13 -11.30 2.83
C TYR A 247 -1.26 -10.18 3.42
N LEU A 248 -1.61 -9.69 4.61
CA LEU A 248 -0.97 -8.54 5.26
C LEU A 248 0.43 -8.89 5.76
N HIS A 249 0.55 -9.99 6.50
CA HIS A 249 1.76 -10.30 7.26
C HIS A 249 2.77 -11.15 6.47
N SER A 250 2.33 -11.83 5.41
CA SER A 250 3.27 -12.54 4.53
C SER A 250 3.61 -11.73 3.30
N ALA A 251 2.63 -11.26 2.52
CA ALA A 251 2.89 -10.82 1.15
C ALA A 251 3.00 -9.30 0.95
N THR A 252 2.39 -8.47 1.80
CA THR A 252 2.17 -7.06 1.45
C THR A 252 2.61 -6.06 2.52
N MET A 253 1.84 -5.88 3.61
CA MET A 253 2.01 -4.78 4.57
C MET A 253 3.41 -4.74 5.18
N VAL A 254 3.92 -5.89 5.64
CA VAL A 254 5.26 -5.96 6.26
C VAL A 254 6.40 -5.73 5.26
N LYS A 255 6.12 -5.83 3.95
CA LYS A 255 7.08 -5.52 2.89
C LYS A 255 6.98 -4.07 2.42
N ALA A 256 6.01 -3.28 2.88
CA ALA A 256 5.85 -1.88 2.49
C ALA A 256 7.07 -1.03 2.89
N GLY A 257 7.63 -1.24 4.08
CA GLY A 257 8.85 -0.54 4.47
C GLY A 257 10.07 -1.02 3.69
N ILE A 258 10.19 -2.32 3.39
CA ILE A 258 11.26 -2.83 2.51
C ILE A 258 11.17 -2.18 1.13
N PHE A 259 9.96 -2.11 0.54
CA PHE A 259 9.72 -1.43 -0.72
C PHE A 259 10.13 0.04 -0.65
N LEU A 260 9.71 0.77 0.40
CA LEU A 260 10.04 2.18 0.58
C LEU A 260 11.56 2.40 0.65
N LEU A 261 12.27 1.58 1.42
CA LEU A 261 13.72 1.68 1.54
C LEU A 261 14.41 1.37 0.20
N ALA A 262 13.97 0.34 -0.52
CA ALA A 262 14.48 0.04 -1.86
C ALA A 262 14.20 1.19 -2.86
N ARG A 263 13.01 1.80 -2.77
CA ARG A 263 12.59 2.93 -3.61
C ARG A 263 13.42 4.19 -3.37
N LEU A 264 13.74 4.48 -2.11
CA LEU A 264 14.48 5.69 -1.71
C LEU A 264 16.00 5.47 -1.60
N ALA A 265 16.48 4.22 -1.68
CA ALA A 265 17.90 3.90 -1.61
C ALA A 265 18.77 4.74 -2.57
N PRO A 266 18.38 5.00 -3.84
CA PRO A 266 19.18 5.84 -4.74
C PRO A 266 19.33 7.31 -4.28
N ILE A 267 18.50 7.77 -3.34
CA ILE A 267 18.55 9.13 -2.78
C ILE A 267 19.49 9.19 -1.56
N PHE A 268 19.54 8.10 -0.78
CA PHE A 268 20.22 8.08 0.52
C PHE A 268 21.60 7.40 0.51
N ILE A 269 21.88 6.54 -0.47
CA ILE A 269 23.12 5.75 -0.54
C ILE A 269 24.05 6.28 -1.64
N GLY A 270 25.34 6.38 -1.32
CA GLY A 270 26.42 6.82 -2.22
C GLY A 270 26.69 8.31 -2.11
#